data_AF-A0A960USU8-F1
#
_entry.id   AF-A0A960USU8-F1
#
_cell.length_a   1.000
_cell.length_b   1.000
_cell.length_c   1.000
_cell.angle_alpha   90.00
_cell.angle_beta   90.00
_cell.angle_gamma   90.00
#
_symmetry.space_group_name_H-M   'P 1'
#
loop_
_entity.id
_entity.type
_entity.pdbx_description
1 polymer ?
#
loop_
_entity_poly.entity_id
_entity_poly.type
_entity_poly.pdbx_seq_one_letter_code
_entity_poly.pdbx_strand_id
1 'polypeptide(L)'
;MAKSINPATEEVIQEYKDFSEDRVESILQQADDAYRDGVKVSAEQLYKAAEHLKEKKDEFGALITSEMGKPITQSIAEVEKCAQLCEY
;
A
#
# COMPACT_ATOMS: atom_id res chain seq x y z
N MET A 1 12.52 -14.68 -1.30
CA MET A 1 12.40 -13.41 -2.04
C MET A 1 11.09 -13.45 -2.79
N ALA A 2 10.11 -12.69 -2.35
CA ALA A 2 8.86 -12.52 -3.08
C ALA A 2 9.11 -11.80 -4.42
N LYS A 3 8.47 -12.29 -5.49
CA LYS A 3 8.49 -11.64 -6.80
C LYS A 3 7.10 -11.13 -7.12
N SER A 4 7.01 -9.87 -7.55
CA SER A 4 5.84 -9.34 -8.23
C SER A 4 5.98 -9.66 -9.72
N ILE A 5 4.96 -10.29 -10.28
CA ILE A 5 4.95 -10.76 -11.68
C ILE A 5 3.74 -10.19 -12.39
N ASN A 6 3.91 -9.83 -13.66
CA ASN A 6 2.79 -9.47 -14.49
C ASN A 6 2.05 -10.75 -14.92
N PRO A 7 0.77 -10.94 -14.56
CA PRO A 7 0.06 -12.18 -14.84
C PRO A 7 -0.25 -12.38 -16.33
N ALA A 8 -0.19 -11.31 -17.15
CA ALA A 8 -0.46 -11.37 -18.59
C ALA A 8 0.80 -11.66 -19.42
N THR A 9 1.98 -11.25 -18.95
CA THR A 9 3.25 -11.41 -19.70
C THR A 9 4.24 -12.37 -19.04
N GLU A 10 3.98 -12.79 -17.79
CA GLU A 10 4.89 -13.56 -16.92
C GLU A 10 6.21 -12.84 -16.59
N GLU A 11 6.33 -11.56 -16.94
CA GLU A 11 7.51 -10.75 -16.66
C GLU A 11 7.59 -10.40 -15.17
N VAL A 12 8.80 -10.42 -14.62
CA VAL A 12 9.06 -9.98 -13.25
C VAL A 12 9.04 -8.45 -13.21
N ILE A 13 8.12 -7.89 -12.44
CA ILE A 13 7.97 -6.44 -12.23
C ILE A 13 9.00 -5.98 -11.19
N GLN A 14 9.09 -6.68 -10.07
CA GLN A 14 9.99 -6.34 -8.97
C GLN A 14 10.28 -7.55 -8.09
N GLU A 15 11.46 -7.57 -7.47
CA GLU A 15 11.83 -8.56 -6.45
C GLU A 15 12.00 -7.91 -5.08
N TYR A 16 11.44 -8.54 -4.05
CA TYR A 16 11.48 -8.06 -2.69
C TYR A 16 12.22 -9.05 -1.80
N LYS A 17 13.07 -8.51 -0.92
CA LYS A 17 13.71 -9.30 0.12
C LYS A 17 12.72 -9.52 1.25
N ASP A 18 12.55 -10.79 1.61
CA ASP A 18 11.75 -11.16 2.77
C ASP A 18 12.42 -10.60 4.03
N PHE A 19 11.62 -10.27 5.04
CA PHE A 19 12.16 -9.85 6.33
C PHE A 19 12.77 -11.06 7.06
N SER A 20 13.88 -10.85 7.77
CA SER A 20 14.40 -11.83 8.71
C SER A 20 13.51 -11.89 9.96
N GLU A 21 13.59 -13.00 10.70
CA GLU A 21 12.86 -13.16 11.97
C GLU A 21 13.17 -12.02 12.94
N ASP A 22 14.46 -11.69 13.14
CA ASP A 22 14.88 -10.56 13.99
C ASP A 22 14.27 -9.22 13.56
N ARG A 23 14.12 -9.00 12.24
CA ARG A 23 13.52 -7.78 11.71
C ARG A 23 12.03 -7.74 11.95
N VAL A 24 11.34 -8.88 11.80
CA VAL A 24 9.92 -8.99 12.11
C VAL A 24 9.67 -8.70 13.58
N GLU A 25 10.45 -9.32 14.48
CA GLU A 25 10.35 -9.09 15.93
C GLU A 25 10.56 -7.62 16.28
N SER A 26 11.56 -6.98 15.68
CA SER A 26 11.83 -5.54 15.89
C SER A 26 10.68 -4.64 15.43
N ILE A 27 10.02 -4.95 14.31
CA ILE A 27 8.86 -4.18 13.82
C ILE A 27 7.67 -4.36 14.76
N LEU A 28 7.43 -5.58 15.25
CA LEU A 28 6.35 -5.87 16.19
C LEU A 28 6.55 -5.13 17.51
N GLN A 29 7.76 -5.14 18.07
CA GLN A 29 8.07 -4.41 19.30
C GLN A 29 7.85 -2.90 19.12
N GLN A 30 8.32 -2.32 18.00
CA GLN A 30 8.10 -0.90 17.70
C GLN A 30 6.61 -0.53 17.62
N ALA A 31 5.80 -1.41 17.04
CA ALA A 31 4.36 -1.20 16.94
C ALA A 31 3.68 -1.26 18.32
N ASP A 32 4.06 -2.22 19.17
CA ASP A 32 3.56 -2.35 20.55
C ASP A 32 3.97 -1.14 21.40
N ASP A 33 5.23 -0.71 21.31
CA ASP A 33 5.73 0.47 22.03
C ASP A 33 4.98 1.74 21.61
N ALA A 34 4.82 1.98 20.30
CA ALA A 34 4.07 3.15 19.80
C ALA A 34 2.60 3.14 20.26
N TYR A 35 1.98 1.96 20.31
CA TYR A 35 0.62 1.81 20.85
C TYR A 35 0.56 2.14 22.34
N ARG A 36 1.51 1.63 23.14
CA ARG A 36 1.61 1.89 24.59
C ARG A 36 1.92 3.35 24.90
N ASP A 37 2.71 4.00 24.05
CA ASP A 37 3.01 5.44 24.11
C ASP A 37 1.81 6.31 23.70
N GLY A 38 0.70 5.69 23.30
CA GLY A 38 -0.55 6.37 23.01
C GLY A 38 -0.50 7.14 21.69
N VAL A 39 0.14 6.57 20.66
CA VAL A 39 0.17 7.16 19.32
C VAL A 39 -1.23 7.61 18.88
N LYS A 40 -1.33 8.85 18.40
CA LYS A 40 -2.57 9.40 17.86
C LYS A 40 -2.37 9.69 16.39
N VAL A 41 -3.29 9.19 15.57
CA VAL A 41 -3.42 9.60 14.18
C VAL A 41 -4.43 10.73 14.14
N SER A 42 -4.04 11.89 13.61
CA SER A 42 -4.95 13.01 13.42
C SER A 42 -5.75 12.83 12.13
N ALA A 43 -6.95 13.42 12.08
CA ALA A 43 -7.74 13.49 10.85
C ALA A 43 -6.94 14.16 9.71
N GLU A 44 -6.10 15.16 10.02
CA GLU A 44 -5.24 15.81 9.03
C GLU A 44 -4.26 14.82 8.37
N GLN A 45 -3.73 13.85 9.10
CA GLN A 45 -2.87 12.82 8.53
C GLN A 45 -3.63 11.90 7.58
N LEU A 46 -4.90 11.58 7.89
CA LEU A 46 -5.76 10.79 7.01
C LEU A 46 -6.16 11.57 5.76
N TYR A 47 -6.49 12.86 5.87
CA TYR A 47 -6.75 13.70 4.71
C TYR A 47 -5.54 13.82 3.79
N LYS A 48 -4.33 13.99 4.35
CA LYS A 48 -3.09 13.98 3.56
C LYS A 48 -2.87 12.65 2.84
N ALA A 49 -3.20 11.52 3.47
CA ALA A 49 -3.15 10.22 2.82
C ALA A 49 -4.17 10.11 1.67
N ALA A 50 -5.38 10.62 1.85
CA ALA A 50 -6.41 10.66 0.81
C ALA A 50 -5.98 11.51 -0.39
N GLU A 51 -5.43 12.71 -0.15
CA GLU A 51 -4.87 13.59 -1.18
C GLU A 51 -3.78 12.86 -1.97
N HIS A 52 -2.82 12.23 -1.27
CA HIS A 52 -1.73 11.50 -1.92
C HIS A 52 -2.24 10.35 -2.80
N LEU A 53 -3.24 9.59 -2.32
CA LEU A 53 -3.86 8.52 -3.10
C LEU A 53 -4.57 9.06 -4.34
N LYS A 54 -5.27 10.20 -4.24
CA LYS A 54 -5.96 10.84 -5.36
C LYS A 54 -4.99 11.40 -6.41
N GLU A 55 -3.94 12.06 -5.97
CA GLU A 55 -2.90 12.62 -6.84
C GLU A 55 -2.18 11.54 -7.65
N LYS A 56 -1.96 10.36 -7.06
CA LYS A 56 -1.24 9.24 -7.66
C LYS A 56 -2.14 8.12 -8.17
N LYS A 57 -3.45 8.34 -8.28
CA LYS A 57 -4.41 7.27 -8.60
C LYS A 57 -4.11 6.55 -9.91
N ASP A 58 -3.60 7.26 -10.92
CA ASP A 58 -3.25 6.67 -12.21
C ASP A 58 -1.97 5.82 -12.11
N GLU A 59 -0.97 6.28 -11.33
CA GLU A 59 0.27 5.55 -11.03
C GLU A 59 -0.02 4.26 -10.25
N PHE A 60 -0.75 4.38 -9.14
CA PHE A 60 -1.12 3.23 -8.31
C PHE A 60 -2.12 2.30 -9.02
N GLY A 61 -3.04 2.85 -9.82
CA GLY A 61 -3.94 2.06 -10.65
C GLY A 61 -3.19 1.24 -11.70
N ALA A 62 -2.19 1.84 -12.36
CA ALA A 62 -1.33 1.13 -13.31
C ALA A 62 -0.52 0.02 -12.62
N LEU A 63 -0.01 0.27 -11.42
CA LEU A 63 0.68 -0.74 -10.61
C LEU A 63 -0.24 -1.92 -10.31
N ILE A 64 -1.43 -1.68 -9.75
CA ILE A 64 -2.42 -2.74 -9.48
C ILE A 64 -2.75 -3.54 -10.75
N THR A 65 -2.95 -2.86 -11.88
CA THR A 65 -3.17 -3.54 -13.16
C THR A 65 -2.00 -4.40 -13.57
N SER A 66 -0.76 -3.90 -13.45
CA SER A 66 0.43 -4.67 -13.81
C SER A 66 0.63 -5.89 -12.92
N GLU A 67 0.40 -5.78 -11.61
CA GLU A 67 0.68 -6.86 -10.65
C GLU A 67 -0.47 -7.88 -10.56
N MET A 68 -1.72 -7.44 -10.77
CA MET A 68 -2.91 -8.26 -10.52
C MET A 68 -3.72 -8.57 -11.79
N GLY A 69 -3.40 -7.94 -12.94
CA GLY A 69 -4.12 -8.13 -14.21
C GLY A 69 -5.51 -7.50 -14.25
N LYS A 70 -5.84 -6.64 -13.29
CA LYS A 70 -7.16 -6.00 -13.16
C LYS A 70 -7.35 -4.91 -14.23
N PRO A 71 -8.55 -4.72 -14.81
CA PRO A 71 -8.79 -3.61 -15.73
C PRO A 71 -8.46 -2.24 -15.09
N ILE A 72 -7.76 -1.36 -15.82
CA ILE A 72 -7.25 -0.08 -15.29
C ILE A 72 -8.32 0.79 -14.64
N THR A 73 -9.53 0.80 -15.19
CA THR A 73 -10.65 1.56 -14.60
C THR A 73 -11.07 1.03 -13.24
N GLN A 74 -11.03 -0.29 -13.03
CA GLN A 74 -11.33 -0.89 -11.73
C GLN A 74 -10.16 -0.75 -10.74
N SER A 75 -8.93 -0.68 -11.23
CA SER A 75 -7.74 -0.43 -10.41
C SER A 75 -7.72 1.01 -9.88
N ILE A 76 -7.98 2.00 -10.74
CA ILE A 76 -8.11 3.41 -10.33
C ILE A 76 -9.25 3.57 -9.31
N ALA A 77 -10.41 2.93 -9.57
CA ALA A 77 -11.54 2.97 -8.63
C ALA A 77 -11.22 2.36 -7.26
N GLU A 78 -10.31 1.38 -7.19
CA GLU A 78 -9.86 0.83 -5.91
C GLU A 78 -9.02 1.82 -5.12
N VAL A 79 -8.12 2.55 -5.79
CA VAL A 79 -7.34 3.63 -5.16
C VAL A 79 -8.25 4.77 -4.69
N GLU A 80 -9.21 5.18 -5.51
CA GLU A 80 -10.19 6.21 -5.13
C GLU A 80 -11.06 5.76 -3.95
N LYS A 81 -11.47 4.50 -3.90
CA LYS A 81 -12.19 3.93 -2.75
C LYS A 81 -11.35 3.99 -1.46
N CYS A 82 -10.06 3.68 -1.54
CA CYS A 82 -9.17 3.80 -0.39
C CYS A 82 -9.02 5.26 0.07
N ALA A 83 -8.91 6.20 -0.87
CA ALA A 83 -8.87 7.62 -0.55
C ALA A 83 -10.15 8.09 0.13
N GLN A 84 -11.33 7.66 -0.37
CA GLN A 84 -12.62 7.96 0.26
C GLN A 84 -12.73 7.41 1.68
N LEU A 85 -12.17 6.23 1.95
CA LEU A 85 -12.14 5.66 3.31
C LEU A 85 -11.30 6.52 4.26
N CYS A 86 -10.22 7.13 3.78
CA CYS A 86 -9.41 8.06 4.58
C CYS A 86 -10.14 9.40 4.86
N GLU A 87 -11.15 9.76 4.07
CA GLU A 87 -11.91 11.01 4.24
C GLU A 87 -13.16 10.86 5.13
N TYR A 88 -13.64 9.61 5.32
CA TYR A 88 -14.83 9.27 6.10
C TYR A 88 -14.55 9.29 7.61
#